data_AF-A0A220UBQ8-F1
#
_entry.id   AF-A0A220UBQ8-F1
#
_cell.length_a   1.000
_cell.length_b   1.000
_cell.length_c   1.000
_cell.angle_alpha   90.00
_cell.angle_beta   90.00
_cell.angle_gamma   90.00
#
_symmetry.space_group_name_H-M   'P 1'
#
loop_
_entity.id
_entity.type
_entity.pdbx_description
1 polymer ?
#
loop_
_entity_poly.entity_id
_entity_poly.type
_entity_poly.pdbx_seq_one_letter_code
_entity_poly.pdbx_strand_id
1 'polypeptide(L)'
;MNGTRSVDPVPEGTALTVVGGRRTIDPLVARFFAERGWSAHERGSGRFIVETGSLRRTVLLGAFAGSRFRLTALIELLEPLQPPRGADAPETVEVRYRWGAGAGRALGGSIGRARAARRHRETSLALERYLGAAGHSVHARPL
;
A
#
# COMPACT_ATOMS: atom_id res chain seq x y z
N MET A 1 31.16 20.05 -9.68
CA MET A 1 30.46 18.94 -9.02
C MET A 1 29.27 19.51 -8.27
N ASN A 2 28.08 19.45 -8.85
CA ASN A 2 26.82 19.75 -8.16
C ASN A 2 25.91 18.55 -8.37
N GLY A 3 25.88 17.65 -7.39
CA GLY A 3 24.96 16.52 -7.36
C GLY A 3 23.57 17.07 -7.14
N THR A 4 22.76 17.08 -8.20
CA THR A 4 21.31 17.17 -8.10
C THR A 4 20.85 16.07 -7.16
N ARG A 5 20.50 16.42 -5.91
CA ARG A 5 19.63 15.59 -5.09
C ARG A 5 18.39 15.37 -5.94
N SER A 6 18.26 14.18 -6.51
CA SER A 6 17.00 13.70 -7.06
C SER A 6 15.99 13.90 -5.95
N VAL A 7 15.11 14.90 -6.09
CA VAL A 7 13.95 15.03 -5.22
C VAL A 7 13.14 13.78 -5.53
N ASP A 8 13.27 12.76 -4.67
CA ASP A 8 12.47 11.57 -4.79
C ASP A 8 11.01 12.03 -4.87
N PRO A 9 10.30 11.70 -5.96
CA PRO A 9 8.97 12.24 -6.15
C PRO A 9 8.11 11.72 -5.00
N VAL A 10 7.43 12.64 -4.30
CA VAL A 10 6.64 12.36 -3.09
C VAL A 10 5.76 11.12 -3.37
N PRO A 11 5.93 10.02 -2.62
CA PRO A 11 5.14 8.81 -2.86
C PRO A 11 3.67 9.13 -2.64
N GLU A 12 2.81 8.71 -3.57
CA GLU A 12 1.38 8.71 -3.35
C GLU A 12 1.03 7.61 -2.34
N GLY A 13 -0.03 7.78 -1.58
CA GLY A 13 -0.41 6.77 -0.60
C GLY A 13 -1.72 7.01 0.09
N THR A 14 -2.08 6.05 0.93
CA THR A 14 -3.20 6.14 1.87
C THR A 14 -2.73 5.61 3.21
N ALA A 15 -3.01 6.35 4.28
CA ALA A 15 -2.91 5.87 5.64
C ALA A 15 -4.31 5.47 6.11
N LEU A 16 -4.42 4.26 6.68
CA LEU A 16 -5.61 3.75 7.33
C LEU A 16 -5.32 3.67 8.83
N THR A 17 -6.03 4.43 9.64
CA THR A 17 -6.04 4.23 11.09
C THR A 17 -7.12 3.21 11.41
N VAL A 18 -6.71 2.08 12.00
CA VAL A 18 -7.57 0.92 12.26
C VAL A 18 -7.65 0.69 13.76
N VAL A 19 -8.86 0.51 14.29
CA VAL A 19 -9.06 0.12 15.69
C VAL A 19 -8.76 -1.37 15.85
N GLY A 20 -7.85 -1.70 16.77
CA GLY A 20 -7.34 -3.04 17.02
C GLY A 20 -5.82 -3.07 17.09
N GLY A 21 -5.27 -4.10 17.73
CA GLY A 21 -3.83 -4.28 17.88
C GLY A 21 -3.16 -4.98 16.72
N ARG A 22 -1.83 -4.83 16.62
CA ARG A 22 -1.02 -5.40 15.53
C ARG A 22 -1.20 -6.91 15.37
N ARG A 23 -1.33 -7.65 16.47
CA ARG A 23 -1.54 -9.11 16.43
C ARG A 23 -2.79 -9.51 15.63
N THR A 24 -3.79 -8.64 15.57
CA THR A 24 -5.03 -8.87 14.81
C THR A 24 -4.95 -8.26 13.42
N ILE A 25 -4.40 -7.05 13.29
CA ILE A 25 -4.40 -6.31 12.01
C ILE A 25 -3.34 -6.86 11.03
N ASP A 26 -2.14 -7.19 11.50
CA ASP A 26 -1.05 -7.71 10.66
C ASP A 26 -1.50 -8.92 9.78
N PRO A 27 -2.09 -10.00 10.32
CA PRO A 27 -2.52 -11.14 9.50
C PRO A 27 -3.69 -10.80 8.57
N LEU A 28 -4.59 -9.86 8.95
CA LEU A 28 -5.69 -9.44 8.08
C LEU A 28 -5.19 -8.70 6.84
N VAL A 29 -4.23 -7.79 7.01
CA VAL A 29 -3.65 -7.06 5.88
C VAL A 29 -2.87 -8.03 4.98
N ALA A 30 -2.07 -8.93 5.55
CA ALA A 30 -1.35 -9.95 4.77
C ALA A 30 -2.31 -10.83 3.95
N ARG A 31 -3.38 -11.31 4.58
CA ARG A 31 -4.42 -12.12 3.94
C ARG A 31 -5.13 -11.37 2.82
N PHE A 32 -5.48 -10.10 3.03
CA PHE A 32 -6.11 -9.26 2.01
C PHE A 32 -5.33 -9.25 0.68
N PHE A 33 -4.00 -9.11 0.77
CA PHE A 33 -3.11 -9.07 -0.39
C PHE A 33 -2.98 -10.45 -1.03
N ALA A 34 -2.76 -11.50 -0.23
CA ALA A 34 -2.63 -12.87 -0.71
C ALA A 34 -3.87 -13.33 -1.49
N GLU A 35 -5.08 -13.10 -0.96
CA GLU A 35 -6.35 -13.46 -1.60
C GLU A 35 -6.59 -12.72 -2.93
N ARG A 36 -5.92 -11.57 -3.13
CA ARG A 36 -6.02 -10.75 -4.36
C ARG A 36 -4.88 -10.99 -5.33
N GLY A 37 -4.08 -12.04 -5.12
CA GLY A 37 -2.97 -12.41 -6.01
C GLY A 37 -1.80 -11.43 -5.95
N TRP A 38 -1.59 -10.79 -4.80
CA TRP A 38 -0.36 -10.06 -4.50
C TRP A 38 0.58 -10.96 -3.71
N SER A 39 1.86 -10.88 -4.03
CA SER A 39 2.92 -11.46 -3.22
C SER A 39 3.41 -10.41 -2.23
N ALA A 40 3.50 -10.78 -0.96
CA ALA A 40 4.04 -9.93 0.10
C ALA A 40 5.43 -10.43 0.49
N HIS A 41 6.39 -9.51 0.54
CA HIS A 41 7.78 -9.78 0.92
C HIS A 41 8.12 -8.95 2.16
N GLU A 42 8.34 -9.59 3.30
CA GLU A 42 8.69 -8.92 4.55
C GLU A 42 10.07 -8.24 4.44
N ARG A 43 10.18 -7.02 4.96
CA ARG A 43 11.39 -6.18 4.94
C ARG A 43 11.78 -5.67 6.33
N GLY A 44 11.27 -6.31 7.38
CA GLY A 44 11.43 -5.91 8.77
C GLY A 44 10.09 -5.85 9.50
N SER A 45 10.13 -5.63 10.80
CA SER A 45 8.95 -5.66 11.68
C SER A 45 7.85 -4.71 11.20
N GLY A 46 6.72 -5.28 10.75
CA GLY A 46 5.56 -4.50 10.30
C GLY A 46 5.73 -3.80 8.95
N ARG A 47 6.80 -4.09 8.20
CA ARG A 47 7.05 -3.50 6.88
C ARG A 47 7.16 -4.60 5.83
N PHE A 48 6.36 -4.51 4.77
CA PHE A 48 6.45 -5.44 3.66
C PHE A 48 6.22 -4.76 2.31
N ILE A 49 6.87 -5.29 1.29
CA ILE A 49 6.65 -4.88 -0.11
C ILE A 49 5.62 -5.83 -0.69
N VAL A 50 4.51 -5.29 -1.18
CA VAL A 50 3.51 -6.05 -1.92
C VAL A 50 3.66 -5.81 -3.40
N GLU A 51 3.46 -6.86 -4.18
CA GLU A 51 3.60 -6.80 -5.61
C GLU A 51 2.65 -7.74 -6.35
N THR A 52 2.19 -7.34 -7.54
CA THR A 52 1.34 -8.18 -8.39
C THR A 52 1.65 -7.94 -9.87
N GLY A 53 1.08 -8.76 -10.76
CA GLY A 53 1.35 -8.71 -12.20
C GLY A 53 2.70 -9.32 -12.59
N SER A 54 3.11 -9.10 -13.84
CA SER A 54 4.31 -9.70 -14.43
C SER A 54 5.31 -8.62 -14.85
N LEU A 55 6.51 -8.64 -14.27
CA LEU A 55 7.59 -7.75 -14.67
C LEU A 55 7.92 -7.91 -16.16
N ARG A 56 8.13 -9.16 -16.62
CA ARG A 56 8.44 -9.48 -18.03
C ARG A 56 7.40 -8.91 -18.99
N ARG A 57 6.10 -9.15 -18.75
CA ARG A 57 5.05 -8.61 -19.64
C ARG A 57 4.97 -7.09 -19.58
N THR A 58 5.22 -6.50 -18.42
CA THR A 58 5.20 -5.04 -18.27
C THR A 58 6.38 -4.38 -18.97
N VAL A 59 7.56 -5.00 -18.98
CA VAL A 59 8.70 -4.53 -19.77
C VAL A 59 8.41 -4.63 -21.27
N LEU A 60 7.83 -5.75 -21.73
CA LEU A 60 7.58 -5.97 -23.15
C LEU A 60 6.41 -5.15 -23.72
N LEU A 61 5.34 -4.99 -22.94
CA LEU A 61 4.08 -4.41 -23.41
C LEU A 61 3.79 -3.03 -22.79
N GLY A 62 4.58 -2.61 -21.81
CA GLY A 62 4.34 -1.41 -21.03
C GLY A 62 2.93 -1.38 -20.46
N ALA A 63 2.24 -0.26 -20.69
CA ALA A 63 0.85 -0.08 -20.27
C ALA A 63 -0.12 -1.07 -20.94
N PHE A 64 0.21 -1.73 -22.03
CA PHE A 64 -0.68 -2.71 -22.69
C PHE A 64 -0.66 -4.09 -22.03
N ALA A 65 0.14 -4.30 -20.97
CA ALA A 65 0.14 -5.55 -20.20
C ALA A 65 -1.18 -5.87 -19.49
N GLY A 66 -2.16 -4.97 -19.50
CA GLY A 66 -3.52 -5.21 -18.98
C GLY A 66 -3.52 -5.60 -17.50
N SER A 67 -4.21 -6.69 -17.16
CA SER A 67 -4.26 -7.21 -15.78
C SER A 67 -2.92 -7.76 -15.28
N ARG A 68 -1.93 -7.94 -16.18
CA ARG A 68 -0.57 -8.37 -15.86
C ARG A 68 0.41 -7.21 -15.73
N PHE A 69 -0.07 -5.97 -15.78
CA PHE A 69 0.75 -4.80 -15.48
C PHE A 69 1.31 -4.91 -14.06
N ARG A 70 2.63 -4.75 -13.93
CA ARG A 70 3.36 -4.89 -12.68
C ARG A 70 3.07 -3.71 -11.77
N LEU A 71 2.61 -4.00 -10.58
CA LEU A 71 2.39 -3.03 -9.51
C LEU A 71 3.20 -3.44 -8.29
N THR A 72 3.73 -2.44 -7.60
CA THR A 72 4.48 -2.59 -6.35
C THR A 72 4.04 -1.50 -5.39
N ALA A 73 4.02 -1.82 -4.11
CA ALA A 73 3.75 -0.86 -3.05
C ALA A 73 4.43 -1.29 -1.75
N LEU A 74 4.68 -0.31 -0.91
CA LEU A 74 5.18 -0.50 0.45
C LEU A 74 3.99 -0.45 1.41
N ILE A 75 3.92 -1.42 2.30
CA ILE A 75 3.02 -1.44 3.44
C ILE A 75 3.84 -1.28 4.72
N GLU A 76 3.43 -0.38 5.58
CA GLU A 76 3.98 -0.20 6.92
C GLU A 76 2.84 -0.23 7.93
N LEU A 77 2.96 -1.04 8.98
CA LEU A 77 2.03 -1.12 10.09
C LEU A 77 2.74 -0.55 11.31
N LEU A 78 2.23 0.59 11.77
CA LEU A 78 2.82 1.36 12.84
C LEU A 78 1.85 1.38 14.02
N GLU A 79 2.37 1.12 15.20
CA GLU A 79 1.68 1.52 16.42
C GLU A 79 1.78 3.05 16.56
N PRO A 80 0.73 3.72 17.06
CA PRO A 80 0.77 5.15 17.31
C PRO A 80 1.90 5.48 18.31
N LEU A 81 2.70 6.50 17.99
CA LEU A 81 3.79 6.97 18.86
C LEU A 81 3.32 7.41 20.25
N GLN A 82 2.05 7.77 20.38
CA GLN A 82 1.45 8.18 21.65
C GLN A 82 0.42 7.12 22.07
N PRO A 83 0.55 6.50 23.25
CA PRO A 83 -0.52 5.69 23.78
C PRO A 83 -1.78 6.55 23.90
N PRO A 84 -2.96 5.99 23.60
CA PRO A 84 -4.16 6.77 23.57
C PRO A 84 -4.47 7.28 25.00
N ARG A 85 -4.85 8.56 25.13
CA ARG A 85 -5.04 9.20 26.44
C ARG A 85 -6.37 8.74 27.04
N GLY A 86 -6.30 8.03 28.16
CA GLY A 86 -7.45 7.50 28.89
C GLY A 86 -7.39 5.97 28.96
N ALA A 87 -7.79 5.41 30.11
CA ALA A 87 -7.70 3.97 30.38
C ALA A 87 -8.55 3.11 29.41
N ASP A 88 -9.57 3.71 28.78
CA ASP A 88 -10.52 3.03 27.90
C ASP A 88 -10.28 3.30 26.40
N ALA A 89 -9.21 3.97 26.05
CA ALA A 89 -9.00 4.34 24.66
C ALA A 89 -8.49 3.12 23.87
N PRO A 90 -9.17 2.73 22.78
CA PRO A 90 -8.89 1.47 22.12
C PRO A 90 -7.52 1.49 21.42
N GLU A 91 -6.86 0.35 21.40
CA GLU A 91 -5.62 0.17 20.64
C GLU A 91 -5.87 0.49 19.15
N THR A 92 -4.90 1.11 18.49
CA THR A 92 -4.99 1.41 17.06
C THR A 92 -3.70 1.06 16.35
N VAL A 93 -3.80 0.79 15.05
CA VAL A 93 -2.68 0.57 14.14
C VAL A 93 -2.84 1.48 12.93
N GLU A 94 -1.78 2.19 12.55
CA GLU A 94 -1.72 2.94 11.31
C GLU A 94 -1.13 2.04 10.21
N VAL A 95 -1.94 1.66 9.23
CA VAL A 95 -1.52 0.95 8.03
C VAL A 95 -1.24 1.98 6.93
N ARG A 96 0.02 2.22 6.63
CA ARG A 96 0.46 3.08 5.53
C ARG A 96 0.66 2.27 4.27
N TYR A 97 -0.17 2.51 3.27
CA TYR A 97 -0.04 1.98 1.93
C TYR A 97 0.55 3.04 1.00
N ARG A 98 1.80 2.85 0.58
CA ARG A 98 2.56 3.81 -0.24
C ARG A 98 2.92 3.21 -1.59
N TRP A 99 2.67 3.95 -2.67
CA TRP A 99 3.14 3.62 -4.01
C TRP A 99 3.91 4.81 -4.57
N GLY A 100 5.08 4.55 -5.16
CA GLY A 100 5.93 5.63 -5.65
C GLY A 100 5.21 6.49 -6.70
N ALA A 101 5.48 7.80 -6.74
CA ALA A 101 4.98 8.70 -7.79
C ALA A 101 5.47 8.36 -9.22
N GLY A 102 6.38 7.38 -9.32
CA GLY A 102 6.83 6.73 -10.55
C GLY A 102 6.23 5.35 -10.83
N ALA A 103 5.33 4.84 -9.98
CA ALA A 103 4.69 3.53 -10.16
C ALA A 103 4.06 3.45 -11.55
N GLY A 104 4.53 2.51 -12.36
CA GLY A 104 4.10 2.34 -13.74
C GLY A 104 4.60 3.38 -14.75
N ARG A 105 5.24 4.49 -14.34
CA ARG A 105 5.82 5.49 -15.28
C ARG A 105 7.04 4.94 -16.01
N ALA A 106 7.95 4.29 -15.29
CA ALA A 106 9.18 3.75 -15.86
C ALA A 106 8.93 2.70 -16.95
N LEU A 107 7.81 1.97 -16.87
CA LEU A 107 7.49 0.89 -17.81
C LEU A 107 6.31 1.21 -18.75
N GLY A 108 5.43 2.17 -18.41
CA GLY A 108 4.21 2.46 -19.18
C GLY A 108 3.93 3.94 -19.44
N GLY A 109 4.87 4.84 -19.16
CA GLY A 109 4.69 6.28 -19.39
C GLY A 109 3.52 6.88 -18.58
N SER A 110 2.84 7.88 -19.14
CA SER A 110 1.69 8.54 -18.50
C SER A 110 0.49 7.61 -18.31
N ILE A 111 0.20 6.74 -19.29
CA ILE A 111 -0.88 5.76 -19.22
C ILE A 111 -0.61 4.73 -18.13
N GLY A 112 0.64 4.24 -18.05
CA GLY A 112 1.08 3.33 -16.99
C GLY A 112 0.94 3.94 -15.61
N ARG A 113 1.32 5.22 -15.44
CA ARG A 113 1.09 5.97 -14.20
C ARG A 113 -0.38 6.08 -13.84
N ALA A 114 -1.23 6.52 -14.77
CA ALA A 114 -2.67 6.69 -14.50
C ALA A 114 -3.33 5.35 -14.12
N ARG A 115 -2.96 4.26 -14.81
CA ARG A 115 -3.42 2.91 -14.46
C ARG A 115 -2.94 2.48 -13.08
N ALA A 116 -1.65 2.68 -12.76
CA ALA A 116 -1.11 2.34 -11.44
C ALA A 116 -1.84 3.12 -10.35
N ALA A 117 -1.96 4.44 -10.47
CA ALA A 117 -2.66 5.29 -9.51
C ALA A 117 -4.12 4.84 -9.31
N ARG A 118 -4.86 4.59 -10.39
CA ARG A 118 -6.24 4.06 -10.31
C ARG A 118 -6.27 2.74 -9.56
N ARG A 119 -5.40 1.79 -9.90
CA ARG A 119 -5.42 0.46 -9.30
C ARG A 119 -5.01 0.48 -7.83
N HIS A 120 -4.07 1.33 -7.45
CA HIS A 120 -3.70 1.54 -6.06
C HIS A 120 -4.84 2.17 -5.26
N ARG A 121 -5.53 3.18 -5.79
CA ARG A 121 -6.74 3.74 -5.14
C ARG A 121 -7.86 2.72 -4.99
N GLU A 122 -8.12 1.90 -6.01
CA GLU A 122 -9.08 0.80 -5.90
C GLU A 122 -8.67 -0.20 -4.81
N THR A 123 -7.37 -0.48 -4.70
CA THR A 123 -6.82 -1.41 -3.70
C THR A 123 -6.90 -0.85 -2.29
N SER A 124 -6.60 0.45 -2.09
CA SER A 124 -6.71 1.09 -0.77
C SER A 124 -8.15 1.11 -0.26
N LEU A 125 -9.11 1.47 -1.12
CA LEU A 125 -10.53 1.42 -0.81
C LEU A 125 -11.01 -0.02 -0.54
N ALA A 126 -10.48 -1.00 -1.25
CA ALA A 126 -10.80 -2.40 -1.00
C ALA A 126 -10.24 -2.89 0.34
N LEU A 127 -9.05 -2.42 0.74
CA LEU A 127 -8.45 -2.75 2.03
C LEU A 127 -9.26 -2.15 3.18
N GLU A 128 -9.65 -0.89 3.06
CA GLU A 128 -10.55 -0.21 4.02
C GLU A 128 -11.85 -1.01 4.22
N ARG A 129 -12.55 -1.36 3.12
CA ARG A 129 -13.78 -2.16 3.19
C ARG A 129 -13.55 -3.55 3.77
N TYR A 130 -12.44 -4.19 3.44
CA TYR A 130 -12.12 -5.53 3.95
C TYR A 130 -11.91 -5.51 5.47
N LEU A 131 -11.17 -4.53 5.99
CA LEU A 131 -10.97 -4.35 7.42
C LEU A 131 -12.28 -3.98 8.15
N GLY A 132 -13.11 -3.13 7.53
CA GLY A 132 -14.45 -2.83 8.02
C GLY A 132 -15.35 -4.06 8.10
N ALA A 133 -15.35 -4.90 7.06
CA ALA A 133 -16.10 -6.15 7.03
C ALA A 133 -15.60 -7.18 8.06
N ALA A 134 -14.33 -7.08 8.48
CA ALA A 134 -13.77 -7.87 9.57
C ALA A 134 -14.12 -7.34 10.97
N GLY A 135 -14.93 -6.26 11.07
CA GLY A 135 -15.42 -5.71 12.33
C GLY A 135 -14.56 -4.58 12.91
N HIS A 136 -13.62 -4.03 12.15
CA HIS A 136 -12.75 -2.95 12.62
C HIS A 136 -13.25 -1.58 12.15
N SER A 137 -13.25 -0.59 13.03
CA SER A 137 -13.40 0.81 12.63
C SER A 137 -12.14 1.27 11.89
N VAL A 138 -12.33 1.90 10.72
CA VAL A 138 -11.24 2.35 9.85
C VAL A 138 -11.45 3.80 9.46
N HIS A 139 -10.40 4.61 9.55
CA HIS A 139 -10.37 5.96 9.00
C HIS A 139 -9.25 6.10 7.97
N ALA A 140 -9.60 6.47 6.74
CA ALA A 140 -8.67 6.62 5.63
C ALA A 140 -8.31 8.09 5.39
N ARG A 141 -7.02 8.36 5.14
CA ARG A 141 -6.54 9.67 4.69
C ARG A 141 -5.46 9.53 3.61
N PRO A 142 -5.38 10.45 2.64
CA PRO A 142 -4.25 10.48 1.71
C PRO A 142 -2.93 10.75 2.45
N LEU A 143 -1.83 10.23 1.90
CA LEU A 143 -0.46 10.49 2.35
C LEU A 143 0.21 11.58 1.51
#